data_AF-A0A8T7EC07-F1
#
_entry.id   AF-A0A8T7EC07-F1
#
_cell.length_a   1.000
_cell.length_b   1.000
_cell.length_c   1.000
_cell.angle_alpha   90.00
_cell.angle_beta   90.00
_cell.angle_gamma   90.00
#
_symmetry.space_group_name_H-M   'P 1'
#
loop_
_entity.id
_entity.type
_entity.pdbx_description
1 polymer ?
#
loop_
_entity_poly.entity_id
_entity_poly.type
_entity_poly.pdbx_seq_one_letter_code
_entity_poly.pdbx_strand_id
1 'polypeptide(L)'
;MKGFLIAQGWRLEKTHDMVVLVAYCADHDAELGNMVTEAIILNEYVIAGRYPDDISFDEMGQAQAEEALAAVQNIARRVLTLMTNTD
;
A
#
# COMPACT_ATOMS: atom_id res chain seq x y z
N MET A 1 6.14 1.01 -3.21
CA MET A 1 5.32 1.45 -4.36
C MET A 1 5.90 2.66 -5.07
N LYS A 2 5.93 3.88 -4.49
CA LYS A 2 6.47 5.07 -5.20
C LYS A 2 7.87 4.88 -5.80
N GLY A 3 8.79 4.23 -5.06
CA GLY A 3 10.12 3.91 -5.60
C GLY A 3 10.07 3.01 -6.84
N PHE A 4 9.21 1.99 -6.85
CA PHE A 4 8.97 1.15 -8.02
C PHE A 4 8.38 1.93 -9.19
N LEU A 5 7.33 2.73 -8.95
CA LEU A 5 6.73 3.57 -9.98
C LEU A 5 7.76 4.53 -10.62
N ILE A 6 8.59 5.18 -9.80
CA ILE A 6 9.67 6.06 -10.28
C ILE A 6 10.66 5.28 -11.15
N ALA A 7 11.01 4.05 -10.78
CA ALA A 7 11.88 3.19 -11.60
C ALA A 7 11.23 2.83 -12.96
N GLN A 8 9.90 2.77 -13.03
CA GLN A 8 9.13 2.60 -14.27
C GLN A 8 8.92 3.90 -15.06
N GLY A 9 9.51 5.03 -14.63
CA GLY A 9 9.40 6.32 -15.31
C GLY A 9 8.20 7.17 -14.87
N TRP A 10 7.47 6.77 -13.83
CA TRP A 10 6.39 7.58 -13.26
C TRP A 10 6.95 8.87 -12.61
N ARG A 11 6.25 9.98 -12.81
CA ARG A 11 6.59 11.26 -12.16
C ARG A 11 5.99 11.28 -10.76
N LEU A 12 6.79 11.67 -9.77
CA LEU A 12 6.35 11.71 -8.38
C LEU A 12 5.16 12.66 -8.19
N GLU A 13 4.01 12.09 -7.84
CA GLU A 13 2.82 12.86 -7.44
C GLU A 13 2.66 12.94 -5.91
N LYS A 14 2.04 14.02 -5.45
CA LYS A 14 1.73 14.26 -4.03
C LYS A 14 0.48 13.51 -3.59
N THR A 15 0.50 12.18 -3.68
CA THR A 15 -0.54 11.30 -3.15
C THR A 15 0.01 10.40 -2.04
N HIS A 16 -0.80 10.13 -1.02
CA HIS A 16 -0.53 9.08 -0.01
C HIS A 16 -1.64 8.02 -0.02
N ASP A 17 -2.51 8.07 -1.02
CA ASP A 17 -3.58 7.09 -1.18
C ASP A 17 -2.98 5.79 -1.74
N MET A 18 -3.01 4.74 -0.93
CA MET A 18 -2.47 3.44 -1.27
C MET A 18 -3.23 2.78 -2.42
N VAL A 19 -4.55 2.98 -2.54
CA VAL A 19 -5.37 2.44 -3.62
C VAL A 19 -4.97 3.07 -4.95
N VAL A 20 -4.78 4.40 -4.96
CA VAL A 20 -4.27 5.12 -6.14
C VAL A 20 -2.88 4.62 -6.51
N LEU A 21 -1.98 4.44 -5.55
CA LEU A 21 -0.64 3.94 -5.82
C LEU A 21 -0.63 2.50 -6.36
N VAL A 22 -1.50 1.62 -5.86
CA VAL A 22 -1.68 0.26 -6.38
C VAL A 22 -2.25 0.29 -7.79
N ALA A 23 -3.23 1.14 -8.07
CA ALA A 23 -3.79 1.30 -9.41
C ALA A 23 -2.71 1.70 -10.43
N TYR A 24 -1.81 2.64 -10.09
CA TYR A 24 -0.66 2.94 -10.96
C TYR A 24 0.31 1.76 -11.12
N CYS A 25 0.48 0.92 -10.09
CA CYS A 25 1.33 -0.25 -10.21
C CYS A 25 0.71 -1.33 -11.11
N ALA A 26 -0.62 -1.38 -11.22
CA ALA A 26 -1.35 -2.37 -12.01
C ALA A 26 -1.00 -2.32 -13.50
N ASP A 27 -0.61 -1.15 -14.02
CA ASP A 27 -0.16 -0.99 -15.40
C ASP A 27 1.17 -1.73 -15.70
N HIS A 28 1.92 -2.08 -14.65
CA HIS A 28 3.23 -2.73 -14.75
C HIS A 28 3.22 -4.16 -14.19
N ASP A 29 2.31 -4.47 -13.28
CA ASP A 29 2.22 -5.78 -12.65
C ASP A 29 0.78 -6.13 -12.23
N ALA A 30 0.24 -7.20 -12.81
CA ALA A 30 -1.13 -7.65 -12.55
C ALA A 30 -1.32 -8.17 -11.11
N GLU A 31 -0.29 -8.73 -10.48
CA GLU A 31 -0.38 -9.20 -9.09
C GLU A 31 -0.52 -8.02 -8.13
N LEU A 32 0.25 -6.94 -8.32
CA LEU A 32 0.02 -5.68 -7.62
C LEU A 32 -1.40 -5.14 -7.88
N GLY A 33 -1.88 -5.21 -9.12
CA GLY A 33 -3.25 -4.81 -9.46
C GLY A 33 -4.35 -5.57 -8.71
N ASN A 34 -4.08 -6.79 -8.25
CA ASN A 34 -5.01 -7.58 -7.45
C ASN A 34 -4.96 -7.26 -5.94
N MET A 35 -3.99 -6.45 -5.49
CA MET A 35 -3.79 -6.11 -4.07
C MET A 35 -4.58 -4.85 -3.61
N VAL A 36 -5.71 -4.56 -4.27
CA VAL A 36 -6.53 -3.38 -3.95
C VAL A 36 -7.14 -3.49 -2.55
N THR A 37 -7.53 -4.70 -2.14
CA THR A 37 -8.09 -4.95 -0.80
C THR A 37 -7.08 -4.60 0.28
N GLU A 38 -5.83 -5.05 0.13
CA GLU A 38 -4.71 -4.71 1.01
C GLU A 38 -4.46 -3.21 1.06
N ALA A 39 -4.58 -2.51 -0.07
CA ALA A 39 -4.41 -1.06 -0.14
C ALA A 39 -5.52 -0.29 0.59
N ILE A 40 -6.76 -0.78 0.54
CA ILE A 40 -7.90 -0.20 1.28
C ILE A 40 -7.65 -0.28 2.78
N ILE A 41 -7.29 -1.47 3.28
CA ILE A 41 -6.96 -1.69 4.69
C ILE A 41 -5.87 -0.70 5.14
N LEU A 42 -4.80 -0.56 4.35
CA LEU A 42 -3.71 0.35 4.69
C LEU A 42 -4.13 1.84 4.68
N ASN A 43 -5.05 2.25 3.81
CA ASN A 43 -5.54 3.62 3.79
C ASN A 43 -6.24 4.01 5.09
N GLU A 44 -7.03 3.10 5.66
CA GLU A 44 -7.67 3.32 6.97
C GLU A 44 -6.61 3.59 8.04
N TYR A 45 -5.54 2.78 8.06
CA TYR A 45 -4.41 2.96 8.99
C TYR A 45 -3.57 4.24 8.74
N VAL A 46 -3.50 4.72 7.50
CA VAL A 46 -2.77 5.96 7.14
C VAL A 46 -3.51 7.22 7.61
N ILE A 47 -4.85 7.19 7.56
CA ILE A 47 -5.69 8.24 8.14
C ILE A 47 -5.61 8.13 9.66
N ALA A 48 -5.67 6.89 10.16
CA ALA A 48 -5.71 6.61 11.57
C ALA A 48 -4.53 7.15 12.36
N GLY A 49 -3.32 6.89 11.87
CA GLY A 49 -2.09 7.33 12.53
C GLY A 49 -1.93 8.85 12.59
N ARG A 50 -2.73 9.63 11.85
CA ARG A 50 -2.65 11.11 11.84
C ARG A 50 -3.67 11.77 12.75
N TYR A 51 -4.81 11.14 12.97
CA TYR A 51 -5.90 11.68 13.79
C TYR A 51 -6.37 10.60 14.76
N PRO A 52 -5.55 10.26 15.78
CA PRO A 52 -5.89 9.21 16.73
C PRO A 52 -7.18 9.53 17.52
N ASP A 53 -7.55 10.80 17.64
CA ASP A 53 -8.78 11.25 18.32
C ASP A 53 -10.05 11.09 17.46
N ASP A 54 -9.92 10.98 16.13
CA ASP A 54 -11.05 10.84 15.20
C ASP A 54 -11.44 9.37 14.97
N ILE A 55 -10.74 8.44 15.62
CA ILE A 55 -11.00 7.01 15.50
C ILE A 55 -11.53 6.51 16.83
N SER A 56 -12.62 5.77 16.78
CA SER A 56 -12.97 4.95 17.92
C SER A 56 -11.83 3.92 18.10
N PHE A 57 -11.11 3.96 19.23
CA PHE A 57 -10.10 2.95 19.56
C PHE A 57 -10.68 1.51 19.53
N ASP A 58 -12.01 1.38 19.55
CA ASP A 58 -12.75 0.14 19.37
C ASP A 58 -12.67 -0.43 17.93
N GLU A 59 -12.38 0.37 16.90
CA GLU A 59 -12.30 -0.08 15.50
C GLU A 59 -10.92 -0.62 15.10
N MET A 60 -9.83 -0.21 15.77
CA MET A 60 -8.46 -0.66 15.48
C MET A 60 -7.89 -1.56 16.58
N GLY A 61 -8.45 -2.76 16.70
CA GLY A 61 -7.94 -3.80 17.59
C GLY A 61 -6.65 -4.47 17.07
N GLN A 62 -6.11 -5.37 17.88
CA GLN A 62 -4.92 -6.16 17.54
C GLN A 62 -5.09 -6.94 16.23
N ALA A 63 -6.25 -7.53 15.99
CA ALA A 63 -6.50 -8.34 14.79
C ALA A 63 -6.44 -7.50 13.51
N GLN A 64 -7.02 -6.31 13.50
CA GLN A 64 -6.95 -5.38 12.37
C GLN A 64 -5.51 -4.89 12.16
N ALA A 65 -4.75 -4.68 13.23
CA ALA A 65 -3.35 -4.28 13.13
C ALA A 65 -2.47 -5.40 12.53
N GLU A 66 -2.74 -6.65 12.90
CA GLU A 66 -2.09 -7.83 12.30
C GLU A 66 -2.46 -7.97 10.82
N GLU A 67 -3.72 -7.74 10.45
CA GLU A 67 -4.19 -7.74 9.07
C GLU A 67 -3.49 -6.65 8.22
N ALA A 68 -3.42 -5.42 8.73
CA ALA A 68 -2.72 -4.32 8.07
C ALA A 68 -1.22 -4.60 7.92
N LEU A 69 -0.59 -5.21 8.94
CA LEU A 69 0.81 -5.62 8.86
C LEU A 69 1.01 -6.70 7.78
N ALA A 70 0.13 -7.70 7.70
CA ALA A 70 0.19 -8.72 6.66
C ALA A 70 0.02 -8.10 5.26
N ALA A 71 -0.94 -7.18 5.10
CA ALA A 71 -1.17 -6.43 3.87
C ALA A 71 0.09 -5.65 3.42
N VAL A 72 0.73 -4.88 4.31
CA VAL A 72 1.93 -4.12 3.95
C VAL A 72 3.09 -5.03 3.59
N GLN A 73 3.25 -6.17 4.29
CA GLN A 73 4.30 -7.13 4.01
C GLN A 73 4.12 -7.79 2.64
N ASN A 74 2.89 -8.11 2.24
CA ASN A 74 2.59 -8.69 0.93
C ASN A 74 2.92 -7.72 -0.20
N ILE A 75 2.44 -6.47 -0.12
CA ILE A 75 2.74 -5.42 -1.11
C ILE A 75 4.25 -5.15 -1.17
N ALA A 76 4.91 -5.00 -0.02
CA ALA A 76 6.35 -4.72 0.04
C ALA A 76 7.18 -5.86 -0.58
N ARG A 77 6.83 -7.12 -0.27
CA ARG A 77 7.50 -8.30 -0.84
C ARG A 77 7.39 -8.30 -2.37
N ARG A 78 6.18 -8.11 -2.90
CA ARG A 78 5.95 -8.09 -4.36
C ARG A 78 6.76 -6.98 -5.04
N VAL A 79 6.70 -5.76 -4.49
CA VAL A 79 7.48 -4.62 -4.98
C VAL A 79 8.98 -4.92 -4.98
N LEU A 80 9.50 -5.49 -3.90
CA LEU A 80 10.93 -5.83 -3.80
C LEU A 80 11.32 -6.88 -4.85
N THR A 81 10.53 -7.94 -5.03
CA THR A 81 10.77 -8.96 -6.05
C THR A 81 10.85 -8.35 -7.45
N LEU A 82 9.95 -7.43 -7.79
CA LEU A 82 9.98 -6.75 -9.09
C LEU A 82 11.24 -5.88 -9.25
N MET A 83 11.67 -5.21 -8.18
CA MET A 83 12.84 -4.32 -8.22
C MET A 83 14.19 -5.06 -8.20
N THR A 84 14.24 -6.29 -7.68
CA THR A 84 15.49 -7.09 -7.65
C THR A 84 15.67 -8.00 -8.86
N ASN A 85 14.60 -8.31 -9.58
CA ASN A 85 14.62 -9.17 -10.76
C ASN A 85 14.73 -8.38 -12.09
N THR A 86 15.04 -7.09 -12.02
CA THR A 86 15.27 -6.26 -13.21
C THR A 86 16.74 -6.36 -13.62
N ASP A 87 17.08 -7.35 -14.44
CA ASP A 87 18.35 -7.45 -15.18
C ASP A 87 18.24 -6.76 -16.55
#